data_AF-A0AB34TFH0-F1
#
_entry.id   AF-A0AB34TFH0-F1
#
_cell.length_a   1.000
_cell.length_b   1.000
_cell.length_c   1.000
_cell.angle_alpha   90.00
_cell.angle_beta   90.00
_cell.angle_gamma   90.00
#
_symmetry.space_group_name_H-M   'P 1'
#
loop_
_entity.id
_entity.type
_entity.pdbx_description
1 polymer ?
#
loop_
_entity_poly.entity_id
_entity_poly.type
_entity_poly.pdbx_seq_one_letter_code
_entity_poly.pdbx_strand_id
1 'polypeptide(L)'
;MASIILRGKRYRAEVARLGIRRSSSFNTFEEARAWAVQLETEILGRAPTDRFGLPPAPVHEIEAAEVIAAGLTMQRGEILRLPKFRPACGVYFLIDEDEIVYVGKSVDLHRRVAEHYARWKQFDCYTYVACLPEQLDQLERHYIRDLRPILNVAGVPNG
;
A
#
# COMPACT_ATOMS: atom_id res chain seq x y z
N MET A 1 -21.09 1.29 -2.53
CA MET A 1 -22.51 1.09 -2.85
C MET A 1 -23.26 1.20 -1.54
N ALA A 2 -24.07 2.23 -1.37
CA ALA A 2 -24.85 2.41 -0.14
C ALA A 2 -25.92 1.32 0.02
N SER A 3 -26.06 0.80 1.24
CA SER A 3 -27.17 -0.09 1.62
C SER A 3 -28.04 0.60 2.67
N ILE A 4 -29.36 0.48 2.54
CA ILE A 4 -30.32 1.04 3.51
C ILE A 4 -31.20 -0.10 3.97
N ILE A 5 -31.22 -0.34 5.28
CA ILE A 5 -31.92 -1.48 5.89
C ILE A 5 -32.85 -0.96 6.99
N LEU A 6 -34.12 -1.36 6.96
CA LEU A 6 -35.06 -1.07 8.05
C LEU A 6 -34.75 -1.98 9.24
N ARG A 7 -34.52 -1.39 10.42
CA ARG A 7 -34.28 -2.08 11.69
C ARG A 7 -35.29 -1.58 12.72
N GLY A 8 -36.35 -2.37 12.93
CA GLY A 8 -37.48 -1.96 13.78
C GLY A 8 -38.21 -0.75 13.20
N LYS A 9 -38.17 0.39 13.90
CA LYS A 9 -38.80 1.66 13.47
C LYS A 9 -37.80 2.67 12.85
N ARG A 10 -36.56 2.28 12.60
CA ARG A 10 -35.49 3.17 12.09
C ARG A 10 -34.84 2.62 10.84
N TYR A 11 -34.42 3.50 9.94
CA TYR A 11 -33.66 3.15 8.75
C TYR A 11 -32.17 3.29 9.02
N ARG A 12 -31.40 2.20 8.87
CA ARG A 12 -29.94 2.24 8.96
C ARG A 12 -29.37 2.37 7.55
N ALA A 13 -28.68 3.47 7.29
CA ALA A 13 -27.88 3.63 6.08
C ALA A 13 -26.43 3.21 6.36
N GLU A 14 -25.81 2.52 5.41
CA GLU A 14 -24.43 2.09 5.46
C GLU A 14 -23.77 2.35 4.11
N VAL A 15 -22.64 3.06 4.11
CA VAL A 15 -21.85 3.38 2.93
C VAL A 15 -20.48 2.74 3.08
N ALA A 16 -20.10 1.93 2.08
CA ALA A 16 -18.76 1.36 1.94
C ALA A 16 -18.21 1.71 0.54
N ARG A 17 -17.17 2.55 0.51
CA ARG A 17 -16.47 3.03 -0.71
C ARG A 17 -15.02 3.39 -0.37
N LEU A 18 -14.09 3.06 -1.28
CA LEU A 18 -12.66 3.42 -1.16
C LEU A 18 -12.04 3.07 0.21
N GLY A 19 -12.33 1.87 0.74
CA GLY A 19 -11.85 1.44 2.08
C GLY A 19 -12.55 2.11 3.27
N ILE A 20 -13.34 3.17 3.06
CA ILE A 20 -14.08 3.86 4.10
C ILE A 20 -15.46 3.22 4.28
N ARG A 21 -15.77 2.83 5.52
CA ARG A 21 -17.09 2.33 5.92
C ARG A 21 -17.69 3.20 7.01
N ARG A 22 -18.89 3.74 6.78
CA ARG A 22 -19.67 4.45 7.81
C ARG A 22 -21.13 4.01 7.79
N SER A 23 -21.76 4.04 8.95
CA SER A 23 -23.19 3.76 9.09
C SER A 23 -23.86 4.74 10.05
N SER A 24 -25.11 5.08 9.79
CA SER A 24 -25.95 5.90 10.68
C SER A 24 -27.41 5.45 10.61
N SER A 25 -28.23 5.85 11.60
CA SER A 25 -29.63 5.44 11.72
C SER A 25 -30.59 6.62 11.81
N PHE A 26 -31.63 6.60 10.99
CA PHE A 26 -32.57 7.70 10.76
C PHE A 26 -34.01 7.28 11.03
N ASN A 27 -34.89 8.26 11.21
CA ASN A 27 -36.32 7.99 11.44
C ASN A 27 -37.05 7.73 10.12
N THR A 28 -36.57 8.32 9.02
CA THR A 28 -37.19 8.20 7.70
C THR A 28 -36.22 7.62 6.66
N PHE A 29 -36.78 7.01 5.61
CA PHE A 29 -35.99 6.50 4.48
C PHE A 29 -35.31 7.62 3.70
N GLU A 30 -35.98 8.76 3.53
CA GLU A 30 -35.42 9.92 2.81
C GLU A 30 -34.21 10.51 3.52
N GLU A 31 -34.26 10.65 4.85
CA GLU A 31 -33.10 11.06 5.66
C GLU A 31 -31.93 10.09 5.49
N ALA A 32 -32.21 8.77 5.55
CA ALA A 32 -31.20 7.73 5.36
C ALA A 32 -30.58 7.78 3.96
N ARG A 33 -31.39 8.02 2.92
CA ARG A 33 -30.92 8.14 1.53
C ARG A 33 -30.11 9.41 1.32
N ALA A 34 -30.58 10.56 1.80
CA ALA A 34 -29.89 11.84 1.66
C ALA A 34 -28.51 11.80 2.34
N TRP A 35 -28.44 11.25 3.55
CA TRP A 35 -27.18 11.06 4.24
C TRP A 35 -26.22 10.14 3.47
N ALA A 36 -26.72 9.03 2.92
CA ALA A 36 -25.88 8.11 2.15
C ALA A 36 -25.32 8.75 0.87
N VAL A 37 -26.13 9.53 0.15
CA VAL A 37 -25.72 10.25 -1.07
C VAL A 37 -24.68 11.32 -0.74
N GLN A 38 -24.91 12.11 0.32
CA GLN A 38 -23.98 13.15 0.76
C GLN A 38 -22.63 12.53 1.16
N LEU A 39 -22.65 11.43 1.89
CA LEU A 39 -21.45 10.72 2.30
C LEU A 39 -20.73 10.04 1.13
N GLU A 40 -21.44 9.44 0.16
CA GLU A 40 -20.81 8.94 -1.06
C GLU A 40 -20.14 10.07 -1.86
N THR A 41 -20.76 11.25 -1.90
CA THR A 41 -20.18 12.44 -2.55
C THR A 41 -18.94 12.94 -1.81
N GLU A 42 -18.96 12.92 -0.48
CA GLU A 42 -17.81 13.27 0.36
C GLU A 42 -16.64 12.28 0.18
N ILE A 43 -16.94 10.98 0.13
CA ILE A 43 -15.93 9.93 -0.07
C ILE A 43 -15.33 10.03 -1.48
N LEU A 44 -16.13 10.31 -2.50
CA LEU A 44 -15.67 10.47 -3.88
C LEU A 44 -14.96 11.81 -4.15
N GLY A 45 -15.29 12.85 -3.40
CA GLY A 45 -14.71 14.19 -3.52
C GLY A 45 -13.38 14.37 -2.77
N ARG A 46 -13.00 13.44 -1.89
CA ARG A 46 -11.68 13.42 -1.27
C ARG A 46 -10.71 12.73 -2.22
N ALA A 47 -9.56 13.36 -2.48
CA ALA A 47 -8.43 12.67 -3.08
C ALA A 47 -8.15 11.41 -2.23
N PRO A 48 -7.92 10.24 -2.86
CA PRO A 48 -7.52 9.06 -2.11
C PRO A 48 -6.32 9.46 -1.27
N THR A 49 -6.37 9.19 0.03
CA THR A 49 -5.26 9.41 0.94
C THR A 49 -4.92 8.04 1.51
N ASP A 50 -3.65 7.80 1.78
CA ASP A 50 -3.28 6.63 2.56
C ASP A 50 -3.89 6.73 3.97
N ARG A 51 -3.77 5.65 4.75
CA ARG A 51 -4.24 5.62 6.15
C ARG A 51 -3.61 6.68 7.07
N PHE A 52 -2.53 7.34 6.65
CA PHE A 52 -1.89 8.44 7.39
C PHE A 52 -2.45 9.82 6.99
N GLY A 53 -3.44 9.87 6.10
CA GLY A 53 -3.99 11.12 5.59
C GLY A 53 -3.04 11.83 4.63
N LEU A 54 -2.00 11.15 4.14
CA LEU A 54 -1.10 11.66 3.13
C LEU A 54 -1.66 11.31 1.75
N PRO A 55 -1.48 12.16 0.73
CA PRO A 55 -1.73 11.73 -0.64
C PRO A 55 -0.93 10.44 -0.90
N PRO A 56 -1.48 9.47 -1.66
CA PRO A 56 -0.77 8.26 -1.98
C PRO A 56 0.51 8.72 -2.69
N ALA A 57 1.66 8.13 -2.34
CA ALA A 57 2.90 8.46 -3.04
C ALA A 57 2.63 8.43 -4.55
N PRO A 58 3.07 9.43 -5.33
CA PRO A 58 2.76 9.50 -6.74
C PRO A 58 3.38 8.30 -7.45
N VAL A 59 2.60 7.24 -7.62
CA VAL A 59 2.81 6.26 -8.67
C VAL A 59 2.35 6.95 -9.95
N HIS A 60 3.30 7.57 -10.65
CA HIS A 60 3.10 7.92 -12.04
C HIS A 60 3.04 6.63 -12.87
N GLU A 61 1.93 5.90 -12.76
CA GLU A 61 1.56 4.89 -13.75
C GLU A 61 1.08 5.62 -15.00
N ILE A 62 2.04 6.02 -15.83
CA ILE A 62 1.71 6.35 -17.22
C ILE A 62 1.49 5.00 -17.91
N GLU A 63 0.26 4.74 -18.33
CA GLU A 63 -0.09 3.53 -19.06
C GLU A 63 0.75 3.44 -20.35
N ALA A 64 1.37 2.27 -20.58
CA ALA A 64 2.27 2.07 -21.71
C ALA A 64 1.59 2.39 -23.07
N ALA A 65 0.27 2.20 -23.15
CA ALA A 65 -0.53 2.52 -24.32
C ALA A 65 -0.56 4.02 -24.63
N GLU A 66 -0.58 4.91 -23.63
CA GLU A 66 -0.57 6.36 -23.84
C GLU A 66 0.80 6.86 -24.30
N VAL A 67 1.88 6.30 -23.75
CA VAL A 67 3.25 6.61 -24.21
C VAL A 67 3.44 6.24 -25.68
N ILE A 68 2.93 5.06 -26.07
CA ILE A 68 3.02 4.57 -27.45
C ILE A 68 2.13 5.40 -28.38
N ALA A 69 0.88 5.68 -27.99
CA ALA A 69 -0.07 6.44 -28.80
C ALA A 69 0.37 7.90 -29.00
N ALA A 70 1.03 8.50 -28.01
CA ALA A 70 1.57 9.85 -28.10
C ALA A 70 2.89 9.95 -28.89
N GLY A 71 3.45 8.82 -29.36
CA GLY A 71 4.75 8.79 -30.04
C GLY A 71 5.91 9.23 -29.13
N LEU A 72 5.71 9.26 -27.81
CA LEU A 72 6.68 9.67 -26.80
C LEU A 72 7.68 8.54 -26.51
N THR A 73 8.21 7.94 -27.58
CA THR A 73 9.25 6.92 -27.46
C THR A 73 10.59 7.60 -27.28
N MET A 74 11.28 7.27 -26.18
CA MET A 74 12.61 7.79 -25.91
C MET A 74 13.62 7.27 -26.95
N GLN A 75 14.49 8.16 -27.42
CA GLN A 75 15.62 7.80 -28.29
C GLN A 75 16.66 7.00 -27.49
N ARG A 76 17.46 6.17 -28.19
CA ARG A 76 18.53 5.36 -27.56
C ARG A 76 19.43 6.17 -26.63
N GLY A 77 19.79 7.40 -27.01
CA GLY A 77 20.64 8.28 -26.21
C GLY A 77 19.99 8.77 -24.91
N GLU A 78 18.67 8.89 -24.88
CA GLU A 78 17.89 9.32 -23.71
C GLU A 78 17.71 8.15 -22.74
N ILE A 79 17.45 6.94 -23.26
CA ILE A 79 17.35 5.70 -22.47
C ILE A 79 18.64 5.45 -21.69
N LEU A 80 19.81 5.65 -22.32
CA LEU A 80 21.11 5.43 -21.68
C LEU A 80 21.44 6.42 -20.55
N ARG A 81 20.70 7.53 -20.45
CA ARG A 81 20.85 8.55 -19.39
C ARG A 81 19.89 8.33 -18.21
N LEU A 82 18.97 7.38 -18.32
CA LEU A 82 18.07 7.03 -17.22
C LEU A 82 18.88 6.57 -15.99
N PRO A 83 18.35 6.79 -14.77
CA PRO A 83 18.96 6.28 -13.55
C PRO A 83 19.25 4.80 -13.68
N LYS A 84 20.53 4.43 -13.52
CA LYS A 84 20.93 3.03 -13.57
C LYS A 84 20.53 2.36 -12.28
N PHE A 85 19.87 1.22 -12.41
CA PHE A 85 19.64 0.32 -11.30
C PHE A 85 20.97 -0.03 -10.64
N ARG A 86 21.06 0.17 -9.32
CA ARG A 86 22.13 -0.35 -8.48
C ARG A 86 21.49 -1.23 -7.42
N PRO A 87 22.04 -2.41 -7.11
CA PRO A 87 21.58 -3.19 -5.98
C PRO A 87 21.56 -2.32 -4.73
N ALA A 88 20.40 -2.19 -4.11
CA ALA A 88 20.27 -1.50 -2.85
C ALA A 88 20.77 -2.42 -1.74
N CYS A 89 21.75 -1.95 -0.96
CA CYS A 89 22.12 -2.53 0.32
C CYS A 89 21.25 -1.88 1.40
N GLY A 90 20.57 -2.68 2.21
CA GLY A 90 19.66 -2.15 3.22
C GLY A 90 18.78 -3.18 3.91
N VAL A 91 17.86 -2.64 4.71
CA VAL A 91 16.80 -3.39 5.39
C VAL A 91 15.49 -3.20 4.62
N TYR A 92 14.84 -4.31 4.26
CA TYR A 92 13.52 -4.31 3.63
C TYR A 92 12.43 -4.71 4.63
N PHE A 93 11.22 -4.25 4.32
CA PHE A 93 9.98 -4.51 5.05
C PHE A 93 9.02 -5.14 4.06
N LEU A 94 8.59 -6.37 4.32
CA LEU A 94 7.48 -6.98 3.58
C LEU A 94 6.18 -6.55 4.28
N ILE A 95 5.23 -6.10 3.47
CA ILE A 95 3.97 -5.53 3.94
C ILE A 95 2.85 -6.37 3.34
N ASP A 96 1.93 -6.81 4.19
CA ASP A 96 0.70 -7.48 3.77
C ASP A 96 -0.47 -6.61 4.20
N GLU A 97 -1.20 -6.09 3.22
CA GLU A 97 -2.21 -5.02 3.34
C GLU A 97 -1.60 -3.75 3.95
N ASP A 98 -1.40 -3.77 5.25
CA ASP A 98 -1.07 -2.62 6.05
C ASP A 98 -0.16 -2.99 7.25
N GLU A 99 0.22 -4.25 7.37
CA GLU A 99 1.03 -4.74 8.48
C GLU A 99 2.43 -5.10 8.00
N ILE A 100 3.43 -4.67 8.75
CA ILE A 100 4.81 -5.11 8.52
C ILE A 100 4.90 -6.54 9.04
N VAL A 101 4.76 -7.49 8.12
CA VAL A 101 4.76 -8.92 8.46
C VAL A 101 6.17 -9.47 8.62
N TYR A 102 7.16 -8.87 7.95
CA TYR A 102 8.55 -9.30 8.00
C TYR A 102 9.55 -8.16 7.77
N VAL A 103 10.68 -8.24 8.47
CA VAL A 103 11.85 -7.37 8.31
C VAL A 103 13.06 -8.26 8.00
N GLY A 104 13.81 -7.90 6.98
CA GLY A 104 15.06 -8.58 6.65
C GLY A 104 16.10 -7.63 6.08
N LYS A 105 17.36 -8.09 6.01
CA LYS A 105 18.48 -7.33 5.44
C LYS A 105 19.04 -8.00 4.18
N SER A 106 19.68 -7.22 3.33
CA SER A 106 20.47 -7.73 2.20
C SER A 106 21.45 -6.68 1.69
N VAL A 107 22.58 -7.13 1.14
CA VAL A 107 23.48 -6.32 0.30
C VAL A 107 22.94 -6.17 -1.14
N ASP A 108 21.98 -7.03 -1.51
CA ASP A 108 21.25 -6.98 -2.78
C ASP A 108 19.76 -7.23 -2.49
N LEU A 109 19.06 -6.15 -2.15
CA LEU A 109 17.68 -6.19 -1.67
C LEU A 109 16.69 -6.64 -2.74
N HIS A 110 16.87 -6.19 -3.98
CA HIS A 110 15.94 -6.52 -5.06
C HIS A 110 15.97 -7.99 -5.41
N ARG A 111 17.18 -8.59 -5.49
CA ARG A 111 17.32 -10.04 -5.68
C ARG A 111 16.64 -10.78 -4.52
N ARG A 112 16.86 -10.31 -3.30
CA ARG A 112 16.32 -10.93 -2.09
C ARG A 112 14.80 -10.90 -2.02
N VAL A 113 14.19 -9.77 -2.35
CA VAL A 113 12.73 -9.62 -2.39
C VAL A 113 12.14 -10.47 -3.52
N ALA A 114 12.80 -10.56 -4.69
CA ALA A 114 12.36 -11.44 -5.76
C ALA A 114 12.34 -12.93 -5.36
N GLU A 115 13.34 -13.38 -4.58
CA GLU A 115 13.36 -14.74 -4.00
C GLU A 115 12.16 -14.97 -3.06
N HIS A 116 11.79 -13.97 -2.27
CA HIS A 116 10.59 -14.02 -1.42
C HIS A 116 9.32 -14.12 -2.26
N TYR A 117 9.13 -13.28 -3.28
CA TYR A 117 7.97 -13.39 -4.18
C TYR A 117 7.84 -14.78 -4.83
N ALA A 118 8.95 -15.39 -5.21
CA ALA A 118 8.96 -16.71 -5.84
C ALA A 118 8.58 -17.84 -4.87
N ARG A 119 8.89 -17.67 -3.58
CA ARG A 119 8.66 -18.70 -2.56
C ARG A 119 7.35 -18.46 -1.81
N TRP A 120 7.07 -17.22 -1.42
CA TRP A 120 6.13 -16.83 -0.38
C TRP A 120 5.21 -15.73 -0.89
N LYS A 121 3.90 -15.99 -0.87
CA LYS A 121 2.88 -15.13 -1.47
C LYS A 121 2.04 -14.36 -0.43
N GLN A 122 2.59 -14.13 0.75
CA GLN A 122 1.87 -13.55 1.91
C GLN A 122 2.23 -12.08 2.15
N PHE A 123 2.48 -11.32 1.09
CA PHE A 123 2.71 -9.88 1.15
C PHE A 123 2.32 -9.27 -0.20
N ASP A 124 1.80 -8.04 -0.19
CA ASP A 124 1.35 -7.34 -1.39
C ASP A 124 2.41 -6.36 -1.92
N CYS A 125 3.19 -5.76 -1.03
CA CYS A 125 4.21 -4.80 -1.37
C CYS A 125 5.41 -4.86 -0.41
N TYR A 126 6.45 -4.11 -0.74
CA TYR A 126 7.63 -3.97 0.10
C TYR A 126 8.17 -2.54 0.04
N THR A 127 8.84 -2.14 1.11
CA THR A 127 9.66 -0.92 1.13
C THR A 127 11.01 -1.21 1.75
N TYR A 128 11.93 -0.24 1.72
CA TYR A 128 13.27 -0.42 2.29
C TYR A 128 13.93 0.86 2.77
N VAL A 129 14.88 0.69 3.68
CA VAL A 129 15.83 1.72 4.12
C VAL A 129 17.22 1.29 3.69
N ALA A 130 17.84 2.08 2.82
CA ALA A 130 19.21 1.85 2.38
C ALA A 130 20.21 2.15 3.50
N CYS A 131 21.24 1.32 3.65
CA CYS A 131 22.32 1.54 4.60
C CYS A 131 23.63 0.88 4.12
N LEU A 132 24.74 1.21 4.76
CA LEU A 132 26.01 0.55 4.50
C LEU A 132 25.99 -0.91 4.98
N PRO A 133 26.78 -1.82 4.39
CA PRO A 133 26.81 -3.23 4.79
C PRO A 133 27.08 -3.44 6.28
N GLU A 134 27.96 -2.62 6.87
CA GLU A 134 28.36 -2.71 8.28
C GLU A 134 27.24 -2.32 9.24
N GLN A 135 26.21 -1.62 8.73
CA GLN A 135 25.06 -1.15 9.50
C GLN A 135 23.87 -2.14 9.45
N LEU A 136 23.89 -3.12 8.54
CA LEU A 136 22.75 -4.00 8.28
C LEU A 136 22.28 -4.73 9.55
N ASP A 137 23.21 -5.33 10.28
CA ASP A 137 22.89 -6.11 11.49
C ASP A 137 22.32 -5.24 12.60
N GLN A 138 22.82 -4.02 12.75
CA GLN A 138 22.34 -3.09 13.76
C GLN A 138 20.95 -2.59 13.41
N LEU A 139 20.74 -2.19 12.15
CA LEU A 139 19.50 -1.61 11.67
C LEU A 139 18.35 -2.64 11.64
N GLU A 140 18.63 -3.86 11.16
CA GLU A 140 17.64 -4.95 11.16
C GLU A 140 17.18 -5.29 12.57
N ARG A 141 18.13 -5.47 13.51
CA ARG A 141 17.80 -5.79 14.91
C ARG A 141 16.99 -4.67 15.57
N HIS A 142 17.30 -3.41 15.26
CA HIS A 142 16.54 -2.27 15.75
C HIS A 142 15.08 -2.34 15.31
N TYR A 143 14.83 -2.53 14.01
CA TYR A 143 13.47 -2.61 13.48
C TYR A 143 12.71 -3.87 13.93
N ILE A 144 13.34 -5.05 13.96
CA ILE A 144 12.68 -6.27 14.46
C ILE A 144 12.28 -6.11 15.93
N ARG A 145 13.14 -5.52 16.76
CA ARG A 145 12.85 -5.30 18.18
C ARG A 145 11.68 -4.33 18.37
N ASP A 146 11.65 -3.26 17.59
CA ASP A 146 10.69 -2.17 17.77
C ASP A 146 9.32 -2.49 17.14
N LEU A 147 9.30 -3.17 15.98
CA LEU A 147 8.09 -3.50 15.23
C LEU A 147 7.51 -4.88 15.53
N ARG A 148 8.35 -5.83 15.98
CA ARG A 148 8.01 -7.24 16.24
C ARG A 148 7.15 -7.91 15.14
N PRO A 149 7.66 -7.97 13.89
CA PRO A 149 6.90 -8.53 12.78
C PRO A 149 6.54 -10.00 13.02
N ILE A 150 5.31 -10.39 12.67
CA ILE A 150 4.78 -11.73 12.98
C ILE A 150 5.64 -12.87 12.41
N LEU A 151 6.16 -12.71 11.18
CA LEU A 151 6.96 -13.74 10.53
C LEU A 151 8.36 -13.86 11.15
N ASN A 152 8.99 -12.75 11.56
CA ASN A 152 10.26 -12.82 12.30
C ASN A 152 10.10 -13.51 13.66
N VAL A 153 9.00 -13.23 14.38
CA VAL A 153 8.71 -13.85 15.68
C VAL A 153 8.41 -15.34 15.55
N ALA A 154 7.74 -15.75 14.46
CA ALA A 154 7.46 -17.15 14.15
C ALA A 154 8.72 -17.97 13.80
N GLY A 155 9.91 -17.35 13.79
CA GLY A 155 11.18 -18.04 13.53
C GLY A 155 11.38 -18.34 12.04
N VAL A 156 10.71 -17.62 11.16
CA VAL A 156 10.98 -17.68 9.73
C VAL A 156 12.44 -17.30 9.48
N PRO A 157 13.24 -18.18 8.87
CA PRO A 157 14.63 -17.85 8.59
C PRO A 157 14.73 -16.78 7.52
N ASN A 158 15.64 -15.84 7.74
CA ASN A 158 16.15 -14.92 6.74
C ASN A 158 17.02 -15.76 5.77
N GLY A 159 16.40 -16.57 4.90
CA GLY A 159 17.11 -17.66 4.18
C GLY A 159 18.14 -17.27 3.13
#